data_AF-A0A512D3I2-F1
#
_entry.id   AF-A0A512D3I2-F1
#
_cell.length_a   1.000
_cell.length_b   1.000
_cell.length_c   1.000
_cell.angle_alpha   90.00
_cell.angle_beta   90.00
_cell.angle_gamma   90.00
#
_symmetry.space_group_name_H-M   'P 1'
#
loop_
_entity.id
_entity.type
_entity.pdbx_description
1 polymer ?
#
loop_
_entity_poly.entity_id
_entity_poly.type
_entity_poly.pdbx_seq_one_letter_code
_entity_poly.pdbx_strand_id
1 'polypeptide(L)'
;MQARADLLSRAVREHPVVIEARDGHRCDGGTHSHLADGRVVCWVLPAAGLRDADDVCVDDLPAARAVDAELSRQAVPPTVAARWQAGGEALDAQRFWDRWCATEVLAKLADVPMVVLVGGPPVTSSPVRRHGVEVHWLVRRVADVVVAQGLSWATTTDVT
;
A
#
# COMPACT_ATOMS: atom_id res chain seq x y z
N MET A 1 6.76 -16.42 -7.99
CA MET A 1 6.80 -14.93 -8.00
C MET A 1 5.75 -14.32 -8.93
N GLN A 2 5.69 -14.70 -10.21
CA GLN A 2 4.70 -14.18 -11.18
C GLN A 2 3.25 -14.31 -10.68
N ALA A 3 2.88 -15.48 -10.15
CA ALA A 3 1.52 -15.74 -9.62
C ALA A 3 1.06 -14.78 -8.52
N ARG A 4 1.95 -14.36 -7.60
CA ARG A 4 1.60 -13.42 -6.51
C ARG A 4 1.38 -11.99 -7.03
N ALA A 5 2.22 -11.56 -7.97
CA ALA A 5 2.05 -10.27 -8.65
C ALA A 5 0.78 -10.25 -9.52
N ASP A 6 0.45 -11.37 -10.17
CA ASP A 6 -0.78 -11.52 -10.95
C ASP A 6 -2.02 -11.50 -10.04
N LEU A 7 -1.96 -12.15 -8.87
CA LEU A 7 -3.01 -12.12 -7.87
C LEU A 7 -3.25 -10.69 -7.35
N LEU A 8 -2.18 -9.96 -7.01
CA LEU A 8 -2.29 -8.56 -6.64
C LEU A 8 -2.91 -7.72 -7.77
N SER A 9 -2.44 -7.90 -9.00
CA SER A 9 -2.97 -7.18 -10.16
C SER A 9 -4.46 -7.46 -10.38
N ARG A 10 -4.89 -8.71 -10.18
CA ARG A 10 -6.30 -9.10 -10.24
C ARG A 10 -7.12 -8.42 -9.15
N ALA A 11 -6.67 -8.48 -7.88
CA ALA A 11 -7.34 -7.82 -6.76
C ALA A 11 -7.47 -6.31 -6.97
N VAL A 12 -6.44 -5.67 -7.52
CA VAL A 12 -6.42 -4.24 -7.86
C VAL A 12 -7.48 -3.91 -8.91
N ARG A 13 -7.66 -4.76 -9.94
CA ARG A 13 -8.67 -4.56 -11.00
C ARG A 13 -10.09 -4.81 -10.51
N GLU A 14 -10.30 -5.84 -9.71
CA GLU A 14 -11.62 -6.29 -9.27
C GLU A 14 -12.20 -5.46 -8.10
N HIS A 15 -11.37 -4.65 -7.45
CA HIS A 15 -11.79 -3.81 -6.32
C HIS A 15 -11.69 -2.31 -6.66
N PRO A 16 -12.80 -1.70 -7.09
CA PRO A 16 -12.83 -0.29 -7.45
C PRO A 16 -12.56 0.59 -6.21
N VAL A 17 -11.84 1.69 -6.44
CA VAL A 17 -11.68 2.75 -5.44
C VAL A 17 -12.90 3.64 -5.50
N VAL A 18 -13.54 3.88 -4.36
CA VAL A 18 -14.61 4.87 -4.25
C VAL A 18 -14.02 6.08 -3.52
N ILE A 19 -13.99 7.23 -4.20
CA ILE A 19 -13.52 8.51 -3.62
C ILE A 19 -14.73 9.41 -3.48
N GLU A 20 -15.06 9.81 -2.26
CA GLU A 20 -16.22 10.65 -1.96
C GLU A 20 -15.82 11.85 -1.09
N ALA A 21 -16.64 12.90 -1.14
CA ALA A 21 -16.56 13.95 -0.14
C ALA A 21 -16.94 13.35 1.23
N ARG A 22 -16.31 13.83 2.31
CA ARG A 22 -16.57 13.33 3.67
C ARG A 22 -18.01 13.54 4.10
N ASP A 23 -18.63 14.64 3.67
CA ASP A 23 -20.00 14.97 4.00
C ASP A 23 -20.97 14.04 3.25
N GLY A 24 -21.69 13.22 4.01
CA GLY A 24 -22.70 12.29 3.47
C GLY A 24 -22.20 10.88 3.19
N HIS A 25 -20.89 10.60 3.25
CA HIS A 25 -20.38 9.24 3.09
C HIS A 25 -20.84 8.34 4.24
N ARG A 26 -21.43 7.19 3.90
CA ARG A 26 -21.76 6.11 4.84
C ARG A 26 -21.22 4.80 4.29
N CYS A 27 -20.34 4.15 5.04
CA CYS A 27 -20.05 2.75 4.81
C CYS A 27 -19.99 2.00 6.14
N ASP A 28 -20.64 0.84 6.19
CA ASP A 28 -20.79 0.06 7.41
C ASP A 28 -19.69 -1.02 7.58
N GLY A 29 -18.78 -1.14 6.61
CA GLY A 29 -17.76 -2.21 6.63
C GLY A 29 -16.54 -1.99 5.72
N GLY A 30 -16.31 -0.76 5.23
CA GLY A 30 -15.12 -0.43 4.45
C GLY A 30 -14.00 0.13 5.35
N THR A 31 -12.74 -0.03 4.91
CA THR A 31 -11.63 0.75 5.48
C THR A 31 -11.57 2.11 4.79
N HIS A 32 -11.03 3.13 5.43
CA HIS A 32 -10.96 4.49 4.88
C HIS A 32 -9.54 5.05 4.86
N SER A 33 -9.26 5.89 3.86
CA SER A 33 -8.15 6.85 3.89
C SER A 33 -8.72 8.26 3.94
N HIS A 34 -8.25 9.08 4.88
CA HIS A 34 -8.64 10.48 5.01
C HIS A 34 -7.60 11.36 4.34
N LEU A 35 -8.01 12.07 3.29
CA LEU A 35 -7.12 12.92 2.51
C LEU A 35 -6.96 14.30 3.16
N ALA A 36 -5.83 14.96 2.92
CA ALA A 36 -5.51 16.25 3.53
C ALA A 36 -6.45 17.41 3.11
N ASP A 37 -7.20 17.26 2.03
CA ASP A 37 -8.21 18.23 1.57
C ASP A 37 -9.62 17.94 2.12
N GLY A 38 -9.75 16.98 3.03
CA GLY A 38 -11.00 16.61 3.67
C GLY A 38 -11.84 15.58 2.92
N ARG A 39 -11.41 15.09 1.75
CA ARG A 39 -12.05 13.93 1.09
C ARG A 39 -11.79 12.63 1.84
N VAL A 40 -12.64 11.64 1.59
CA VAL A 40 -12.49 10.27 2.11
C VAL A 40 -12.44 9.29 0.95
N VAL A 41 -11.44 8.41 0.99
CA VAL A 41 -11.37 7.26 0.08
C VAL A 41 -11.88 6.04 0.82
N CYS A 42 -12.98 5.46 0.35
CA CYS A 42 -13.57 4.25 0.90
C CYS A 42 -13.09 3.02 0.12
N TRP A 43 -12.63 2.03 0.88
CA TRP A 43 -12.13 0.77 0.36
C TRP A 43 -13.14 -0.32 0.67
N VAL A 44 -13.93 -0.69 -0.33
CA VAL A 44 -14.78 -1.88 -0.26
C VAL A 44 -13.90 -3.09 -0.59
N LEU A 45 -13.41 -3.75 0.46
CA LEU A 45 -12.69 -5.01 0.31
C LEU A 45 -13.72 -6.12 0.16
N PRO A 46 -13.52 -7.11 -0.74
CA PRO A 46 -14.44 -8.23 -0.81
C PRO A 46 -14.32 -9.03 0.49
N ALA A 47 -15.44 -9.48 1.04
CA ALA A 47 -15.42 -10.32 2.24
C ALA A 47 -14.76 -11.69 2.01
N ALA A 48 -14.68 -12.17 0.75
CA ALA A 48 -14.26 -13.54 0.43
C ALA A 48 -13.36 -13.71 -0.82
N GLY A 49 -13.21 -12.68 -1.66
CA GLY A 49 -12.80 -12.82 -3.08
C GLY A 49 -11.38 -13.31 -3.39
N LEU A 50 -10.49 -13.47 -2.41
CA LEU A 50 -9.16 -14.07 -2.64
C LEU A 50 -9.09 -15.55 -2.27
N ARG A 51 -10.02 -16.06 -1.44
CA ARG A 51 -10.05 -17.46 -1.01
C ARG A 51 -10.85 -18.37 -1.94
N ASP A 52 -11.82 -17.78 -2.66
CA ASP A 52 -12.74 -18.52 -3.55
C ASP A 52 -12.20 -18.68 -4.98
N ALA A 53 -10.91 -18.40 -5.22
CA ALA A 53 -10.30 -18.68 -6.52
C ALA A 53 -9.92 -20.17 -6.55
N ASP A 54 -10.71 -20.98 -7.25
CA ASP A 54 -10.61 -22.45 -7.34
C ASP A 54 -9.20 -22.99 -7.70
N ASP A 55 -8.31 -22.14 -8.23
CA ASP A 55 -6.96 -22.49 -8.68
C ASP A 55 -5.81 -21.99 -7.76
N VAL A 56 -6.10 -21.45 -6.57
CA VAL A 56 -5.06 -20.94 -5.66
C VAL A 56 -4.78 -21.96 -4.55
N CYS A 57 -3.57 -22.53 -4.54
CA CYS A 57 -3.08 -23.34 -3.42
C CYS A 57 -3.18 -22.56 -2.11
N VAL A 58 -3.59 -23.22 -1.02
CA VAL A 58 -3.75 -22.59 0.31
C VAL A 58 -2.47 -21.88 0.77
N ASP A 59 -1.30 -22.42 0.43
CA ASP A 59 0.02 -21.85 0.77
C ASP A 59 0.37 -20.58 -0.02
N ASP A 60 -0.36 -20.28 -1.10
CA ASP A 60 -0.20 -19.07 -1.91
C ASP A 60 -1.26 -18.00 -1.62
N LEU A 61 -2.14 -18.24 -0.64
CA LEU A 61 -3.07 -17.23 -0.17
C LEU A 61 -2.32 -16.12 0.59
N PRO A 62 -2.65 -14.84 0.36
CA PRO A 62 -2.04 -13.76 1.10
C PRO A 62 -2.46 -13.80 2.57
N ALA A 63 -1.51 -13.59 3.45
CA ALA A 63 -1.71 -13.50 4.89
C ALA A 63 -2.43 -12.21 5.29
N ALA A 64 -2.14 -11.10 4.61
CA ALA A 64 -2.80 -9.82 4.86
C ALA A 64 -2.89 -8.95 3.59
N ARG A 65 -3.77 -7.94 3.64
CA ARG A 65 -3.96 -6.91 2.63
C ARG A 65 -3.88 -5.54 3.28
N ALA A 66 -3.25 -4.59 2.61
CA ALA A 66 -3.25 -3.20 3.02
C ALA A 66 -3.48 -2.28 1.81
N VAL A 67 -3.98 -1.09 2.12
CA VAL A 67 -4.17 -0.02 1.16
C VAL A 67 -3.82 1.31 1.81
N ASP A 68 -3.33 2.22 0.99
CA ASP A 68 -3.02 3.58 1.39
C ASP A 68 -3.30 4.56 0.24
N ALA A 69 -3.61 5.81 0.57
CA ALA A 69 -3.83 6.84 -0.43
C ALA A 69 -3.50 8.25 0.07
N GLU A 70 -2.91 9.03 -0.84
CA GLU A 70 -2.45 10.40 -0.59
C GLU A 70 -2.75 11.34 -1.76
N LEU A 71 -2.83 12.64 -1.48
CA LEU A 71 -2.95 13.64 -2.53
C LEU A 71 -1.62 13.78 -3.30
N SER A 72 -1.68 13.63 -4.62
CA SER A 72 -0.50 13.65 -5.49
C SER A 72 0.22 14.99 -5.57
N ARG A 73 -0.48 16.09 -5.27
CA ARG A 73 0.00 17.48 -5.45
C ARG A 73 0.24 18.21 -4.13
N GLN A 74 0.02 17.55 -2.99
CA GLN A 74 0.25 18.20 -1.71
C GLN A 74 1.75 18.41 -1.48
N ALA A 75 2.08 19.50 -0.80
CA ALA A 75 3.46 19.78 -0.43
C ALA A 75 3.97 18.69 0.54
N VAL A 76 5.19 18.22 0.32
CA VAL A 76 5.83 17.27 1.23
C VAL A 76 6.21 18.01 2.52
N PRO A 77 5.79 17.55 3.71
CA PRO A 77 6.21 18.17 4.96
C PRO A 77 7.75 18.21 5.07
N PRO A 78 8.37 19.36 5.40
CA PRO A 78 9.84 19.49 5.38
C PRO A 78 10.58 18.48 6.24
N THR A 79 10.02 18.13 7.41
CA THR A 79 10.60 17.14 8.33
C THR A 79 10.59 15.72 7.74
N VAL A 80 9.59 15.39 6.93
CA VAL A 80 9.49 14.10 6.24
C VAL A 80 10.41 14.09 5.03
N ALA A 81 10.43 15.18 4.25
CA ALA A 81 11.33 15.37 3.13
C ALA A 81 12.80 15.20 3.55
N ALA A 82 13.21 15.83 4.66
CA ALA A 82 14.59 15.74 5.15
C ALA A 82 15.05 14.31 5.46
N ARG A 83 14.16 13.46 6.00
CA ARG A 83 14.47 12.05 6.29
C ARG A 83 14.61 11.23 5.03
N TRP A 84 13.76 11.49 4.03
CA TRP A 84 13.81 10.80 2.74
C TRP A 84 14.99 11.24 1.88
N GLN A 85 15.35 12.52 1.92
CA GLN A 85 16.49 13.08 1.19
C GLN A 85 17.85 12.69 1.82
N ALA A 86 17.87 12.27 3.08
CA ALA A 86 19.08 11.70 3.71
C ALA A 86 19.62 10.47 2.96
N GLY A 87 18.78 9.81 2.15
CA GLY A 87 19.16 8.72 1.24
C GLY A 87 19.83 9.18 -0.07
N GLY A 88 20.03 10.48 -0.29
CA GLY A 88 20.76 11.04 -1.44
C GLY A 88 19.94 11.24 -2.72
N GLU A 89 18.62 11.03 -2.70
CA GLU A 89 17.76 11.21 -3.87
C GLU A 89 16.87 12.45 -3.73
N ALA A 90 17.04 13.40 -4.65
CA ALA A 90 16.11 14.51 -4.78
C ALA A 90 14.82 14.01 -5.44
N LEU A 91 13.77 13.84 -4.64
CA LEU A 91 12.46 13.43 -5.13
C LEU A 91 11.61 14.66 -5.43
N ASP A 92 11.06 14.71 -6.64
CA ASP A 92 9.90 15.56 -6.88
C ASP A 92 8.71 15.09 -6.01
N ALA A 93 7.78 16.00 -5.72
CA ALA A 93 6.64 15.69 -4.84
C ALA A 93 5.81 14.49 -5.36
N GLN A 94 5.76 14.32 -6.68
CA GLN A 94 5.02 13.26 -7.31
C GLN A 94 5.59 11.88 -6.96
N ARG A 95 6.89 11.68 -7.13
CA ARG A 95 7.62 10.44 -6.79
C ARG A 95 7.67 10.22 -5.29
N PHE A 96 7.73 11.29 -4.49
CA PHE A 96 7.66 11.18 -3.04
C PHE A 96 6.36 10.48 -2.62
N TRP A 97 5.20 10.95 -3.08
CA TRP A 97 3.91 10.38 -2.68
C TRP A 97 3.71 8.93 -3.15
N ASP A 98 4.22 8.58 -4.34
CA ASP A 98 4.19 7.18 -4.82
C ASP A 98 4.92 6.24 -3.84
N ARG A 99 6.13 6.64 -3.44
CA ARG A 99 6.96 5.82 -2.56
C ARG A 99 6.49 5.88 -1.11
N TRP A 100 5.95 7.01 -0.66
CA TRP A 100 5.32 7.15 0.65
C TRP A 100 4.19 6.15 0.82
N CYS A 101 3.20 6.15 -0.09
CA CYS A 101 2.06 5.22 -0.03
C CYS A 101 2.54 3.76 -0.06
N ALA A 102 3.51 3.43 -0.91
CA ALA A 102 4.10 2.09 -0.96
C ALA A 102 4.76 1.69 0.37
N THR A 103 5.49 2.61 0.99
CA THR A 103 6.18 2.35 2.26
C THR A 103 5.19 2.23 3.42
N GLU A 104 4.08 2.99 3.43
CA GLU A 104 3.00 2.79 4.41
C GLU A 104 2.30 1.45 4.25
N VAL A 105 2.05 1.00 3.01
CA VAL A 105 1.54 -0.34 2.74
C VAL A 105 2.50 -1.41 3.27
N LEU A 106 3.82 -1.26 3.05
CA LEU A 106 4.82 -2.16 3.63
C LEU A 106 4.77 -2.14 5.17
N ALA A 107 4.75 -0.96 5.79
CA ALA A 107 4.67 -0.81 7.25
C ALA A 107 3.46 -1.56 7.83
N LYS A 108 2.27 -1.35 7.23
CA LYS A 108 1.03 -2.01 7.65
C LYS A 108 1.12 -3.54 7.52
N LEU A 109 1.71 -4.03 6.43
CA LEU A 109 1.77 -5.47 6.12
C LEU A 109 2.87 -6.23 6.86
N ALA A 110 3.97 -5.54 7.17
CA ALA A 110 5.10 -6.10 7.93
C ALA A 110 4.97 -5.85 9.45
N ASP A 111 3.91 -5.16 9.88
CA ASP A 111 3.70 -4.71 11.26
C ASP A 111 4.92 -3.93 11.82
N VAL A 112 5.43 -2.99 11.00
CA VAL A 112 6.58 -2.14 11.35
C VAL A 112 6.14 -0.68 11.40
N PRO A 113 6.41 0.04 12.50
CA PRO A 113 6.11 1.46 12.57
C PRO A 113 6.79 2.26 11.46
N MET A 114 6.03 3.13 10.80
CA MET A 114 6.51 3.90 9.65
C MET A 114 7.78 4.71 9.94
N VAL A 115 7.93 5.23 11.16
CA VAL A 115 9.14 5.97 11.62
C VAL A 115 10.42 5.14 11.52
N VAL A 116 10.33 3.81 11.68
CA VAL A 116 11.47 2.89 11.54
C VAL A 116 11.88 2.77 10.08
N LEU A 117 10.92 2.73 9.16
CA LEU A 117 11.18 2.60 7.72
C LEU A 117 11.69 3.90 7.09
N VAL A 118 11.18 5.05 7.55
CA VAL A 118 11.59 6.39 7.07
C VAL A 118 13.04 6.72 7.43
N GLY A 119 13.62 6.05 8.42
CA GLY A 119 15.04 6.18 8.76
C GLY A 119 15.98 5.31 7.92
N GLY A 120 15.44 4.39 7.12
CA GLY A 120 16.20 3.51 6.24
C GLY A 120 16.17 3.94 4.76
N PRO A 121 16.83 3.19 3.86
CA PRO A 121 16.71 3.43 2.43
C PRO A 121 15.23 3.36 1.99
N PRO A 122 14.78 4.25 1.11
CA PRO A 122 13.40 4.24 0.63
C PRO A 122 13.10 2.90 -0.05
N VAL A 123 11.87 2.44 0.13
CA VAL A 123 11.38 1.26 -0.54
C VAL A 123 11.05 1.63 -1.98
N THR A 124 11.82 1.11 -2.94
CA THR A 124 11.77 1.53 -4.35
C THR A 124 11.29 0.46 -5.31
N SER A 125 11.21 -0.80 -4.87
CA SER A 125 10.83 -1.93 -5.71
C SER A 125 10.00 -2.96 -4.95
N SER A 126 9.06 -3.59 -5.66
CA SER A 126 8.25 -4.71 -5.19
C SER A 126 8.65 -5.97 -5.96
N PRO A 127 8.76 -7.15 -5.31
CA PRO A 127 8.48 -7.42 -3.91
C PRO A 127 9.62 -7.06 -2.94
N VAL A 128 9.29 -6.95 -1.65
CA VAL A 128 10.26 -6.88 -0.54
C VAL A 128 10.06 -8.04 0.41
N ARG A 129 11.16 -8.67 0.84
CA ARG A 129 11.18 -9.72 1.87
C ARG A 129 11.90 -9.21 3.12
N ARG A 130 11.17 -8.91 4.19
CA ARG A 130 11.71 -8.43 5.47
C ARG A 130 10.76 -8.80 6.59
N HIS A 131 11.28 -8.92 7.81
CA HIS A 131 10.46 -9.15 9.01
C HIS A 131 9.56 -10.40 8.92
N GLY A 132 10.03 -11.46 8.27
CA GLY A 132 9.26 -12.70 8.11
C GLY A 132 8.10 -12.63 7.13
N VAL A 133 8.00 -11.55 6.33
CA VAL A 133 6.98 -11.40 5.30
C VAL A 133 7.58 -11.06 3.93
N GLU A 134 6.94 -11.56 2.88
CA GLU A 134 7.09 -11.07 1.51
C GLU A 134 5.91 -10.16 1.21
N VAL A 135 6.20 -8.94 0.78
CA VAL A 135 5.19 -7.93 0.48
C VAL A 135 5.29 -7.54 -0.98
N HIS A 136 4.16 -7.62 -1.68
CA HIS A 136 3.98 -7.08 -3.02
C HIS A 136 3.04 -5.89 -2.96
N TRP A 137 3.32 -4.85 -3.74
CA TRP A 137 2.39 -3.73 -3.90
C TRP A 137 2.38 -3.20 -5.33
N LEU A 138 1.30 -2.51 -5.65
CA LEU A 138 1.12 -1.72 -6.85
C LEU A 138 0.70 -0.31 -6.46
N VAL A 139 1.30 0.67 -7.12
CA VAL A 139 0.91 2.08 -7.00
C VAL A 139 0.18 2.49 -8.26
N ARG A 140 -0.96 3.16 -8.10
CA ARG A 140 -1.74 3.73 -9.19
C ARG A 140 -2.16 5.15 -8.85
N ARG A 141 -2.51 5.92 -9.88
CA ARG A 141 -3.07 7.26 -9.75
C ARG A 141 -4.50 7.24 -10.22
N VAL A 142 -5.39 7.81 -9.41
CA VAL A 142 -6.80 7.97 -9.71
C VAL A 142 -7.11 9.45 -9.53
N ALA A 143 -7.32 10.16 -10.65
CA ALA A 143 -7.37 11.62 -10.67
C ALA A 143 -6.13 12.24 -9.98
N ASP A 144 -6.32 12.98 -8.90
CA ASP A 144 -5.27 13.63 -8.12
C ASP A 144 -4.84 12.84 -6.87
N VAL A 145 -5.28 11.58 -6.72
CA VAL A 145 -4.97 10.70 -5.60
C VAL A 145 -3.98 9.62 -6.04
N VAL A 146 -2.91 9.45 -5.27
CA VAL A 146 -2.01 8.29 -5.34
C VAL A 146 -2.58 7.20 -4.46
N VAL A 147 -2.58 5.96 -4.94
CA VAL A 147 -3.09 4.81 -4.20
C VAL A 147 -2.06 3.70 -4.27
N ALA A 148 -1.64 3.20 -3.11
CA ALA A 148 -0.88 1.96 -3.02
C ALA A 148 -1.78 0.84 -2.48
N GLN A 149 -1.72 -0.33 -3.12
CA GLN A 149 -2.38 -1.54 -2.64
C GLN A 149 -1.35 -2.66 -2.54
N GLY A 150 -1.37 -3.40 -1.45
CA GLY A 150 -0.44 -4.50 -1.25
C GLY A 150 -1.05 -5.73 -0.61
N LEU A 151 -0.33 -6.83 -0.79
CA LEU A 151 -0.58 -8.14 -0.22
C LEU A 151 0.71 -8.63 0.43
N SER A 152 0.59 -9.38 1.53
CA SER A 152 1.71 -10.05 2.17
C SER A 152 1.54 -11.56 2.23
N TRP A 153 2.66 -12.26 2.31
CA TRP A 153 2.75 -13.69 2.56
C TRP A 153 3.77 -13.93 3.65
N ALA A 154 3.56 -14.94 4.49
CA ALA A 154 4.59 -15.39 5.40
C ALA A 154 5.79 -15.91 4.59
N THR A 155 7.00 -15.54 5.00
CA THR A 155 8.23 -16.17 4.51
C THR A 155 8.73 -17.08 5.61
N THR A 156 9.16 -18.29 5.26
CA THR A 156 10.07 -19.04 6.12
C THR A 156 11.33 -18.20 6.31
N THR A 157 11.54 -17.67 7.51
CA THR A 157 12.86 -17.18 7.92
C THR A 157 13.81 -18.36 7.82
N ASP A 158 14.75 -18.32 6.87
CA ASP A 158 15.95 -19.12 7.03
C ASP A 158 16.63 -18.60 8.29
N VAL A 159 16.55 -19.39 9.35
CA VAL A 159 17.31 -19.19 10.58
C VAL A 159 18.77 -19.47 10.20
N THR A 160 19.51 -18.44 9.82
CA THR A 160 20.98 -18.46 9.75
C THR A 160 21.57 -17.79 10.98
#